data_AF-A0AAW9W8I6-F1
#
_entry.id   AF-A0AAW9W8I6-F1
#
_cell.length_a   1.000
_cell.length_b   1.000
_cell.length_c   1.000
_cell.angle_alpha   90.00
_cell.angle_beta   90.00
_cell.angle_gamma   90.00
#
_symmetry.space_group_name_H-M   'P 1'
#
loop_
_entity.id
_entity.type
_entity.pdbx_description
1 polymer ?
#
loop_
_entity_poly.entity_id
_entity_poly.type
_entity_poly.pdbx_seq_one_letter_code
_entity_poly.pdbx_strand_id
1 'polypeptide(L)' 'MLRGIDVSRYQGAIAWLTVAPQIDFAYIKAGGGDDTAPYADPMGAGNALGAKRANVPFGFYWFFSGRNSVA' A
#
# COMPACT_ATOMS: atom_id res chain seq x y z
N MET A 1 5.52 -0.49 21.88
CA MET A 1 6.08 -0.05 20.59
C MET A 1 5.10 -0.46 19.50
N LEU A 2 4.73 0.45 18.60
CA LEU A 2 3.80 0.12 17.51
C LEU A 2 4.53 -0.64 16.39
N ARG A 3 3.87 -1.61 15.78
CA ARG A 3 4.37 -2.48 14.71
C ARG A 3 3.49 -2.29 13.49
N GLY A 4 4.05 -1.80 12.39
CA GLY A 4 3.34 -1.62 11.13
C GLY A 4 3.94 -2.42 9.99
N ILE A 5 3.17 -2.59 8.92
CA ILE A 5 3.64 -3.11 7.63
C ILE A 5 3.39 -2.10 6.52
N ASP A 6 4.20 -2.13 5.47
CA ASP A 6 3.89 -1.48 4.20
C ASP A 6 3.65 -2.54 3.12
N VAL A 7 2.65 -2.31 2.26
CA VAL A 7 2.21 -3.28 1.25
C VAL A 7 1.92 -2.61 -0.08
N SER A 8 2.06 -3.37 -1.15
CA SER A 8 1.90 -2.99 -2.55
C SER A 8 1.43 -4.20 -3.36
N ARG A 9 1.42 -4.11 -4.70
CA ARG A 9 1.19 -5.26 -5.57
C ARG A 9 2.12 -6.45 -5.32
N TYR A 10 3.32 -6.24 -4.79
CA TYR A 10 4.33 -7.28 -4.69
C TYR A 10 4.06 -8.32 -3.60
N GLN A 11 3.18 -8.04 -2.64
CA GLN A 11 2.78 -9.01 -1.61
C GLN A 11 1.71 -9.99 -2.12
N GLY A 12 1.09 -9.72 -3.27
CA GLY A 12 -0.04 -10.50 -3.76
C GLY A 12 -1.28 -10.39 -2.86
N ALA A 13 -2.09 -11.44 -2.83
CA ALA A 13 -3.31 -11.48 -2.01
C ALA A 13 -2.95 -11.68 -0.52
N ILE A 14 -3.38 -10.75 0.33
CA ILE A 14 -3.10 -10.77 1.77
C ILE A 14 -4.32 -11.31 2.53
N ALA A 15 -4.09 -12.30 3.40
CA ALA A 15 -5.09 -12.77 4.37
C ALA A 15 -5.19 -11.80 5.56
N TRP A 16 -5.86 -10.66 5.36
CA TRP A 16 -5.88 -9.55 6.32
C TRP A 16 -6.35 -9.93 7.73
N LEU A 17 -7.32 -10.84 7.87
CA LEU A 17 -7.78 -11.31 9.19
C LEU A 17 -6.70 -12.11 9.95
N THR A 18 -5.81 -12.80 9.24
CA THR A 18 -4.67 -13.53 9.83
C THR A 18 -3.54 -12.58 10.22
N VAL A 19 -3.37 -11.50 9.47
CA VAL A 19 -2.31 -10.50 9.71
C VAL A 19 -2.70 -9.52 10.83
N ALA A 20 -3.97 -9.13 10.91
CA ALA A 20 -4.48 -8.14 11.86
C ALA A 20 -4.01 -8.29 13.32
N PRO A 21 -4.00 -9.49 13.95
CA PRO A 21 -3.54 -9.61 15.34
C PRO A 21 -2.02 -9.42 15.54
N GLN A 22 -1.24 -9.24 14.48
CA GLN A 22 0.22 -9.16 14.51
C GLN A 22 0.75 -7.73 14.25
N ILE A 23 -0.14 -6.81 13.87
CA ILE A 23 0.20 -5.44 13.46
C ILE A 23 -0.76 -4.43 14.07
N ASP A 24 -0.29 -3.20 14.25
CA ASP A 24 -1.07 -2.08 14.75
C ASP A 24 -1.61 -1.20 13.60
N PHE A 25 -0.94 -1.16 12.45
CA PHE A 25 -1.35 -0.37 11.28
C PHE A 25 -0.69 -0.85 9.98
N ALA A 26 -1.19 -0.37 8.84
CA ALA A 26 -0.59 -0.60 7.52
C ALA A 26 -0.43 0.68 6.68
N TYR A 27 0.60 0.74 5.84
CA TYR A 27 0.71 1.70 4.74
C TYR A 27 0.53 0.98 3.41
N ILE A 28 -0.36 1.47 2.55
CA ILE A 28 -0.74 0.80 1.31
C ILE A 28 -0.28 1.65 0.13
N LYS A 29 0.46 1.07 -0.82
CA LYS A 29 0.84 1.76 -2.06
C LYS A 29 -0.42 2.10 -2.86
N ALA A 30 -0.65 3.38 -3.10
CA ALA A 30 -1.70 3.86 -4.00
C ALA A 30 -1.24 3.85 -5.46
N GLY A 31 0.06 4.06 -5.70
CA GLY A 31 0.62 4.15 -7.04
C GLY A 31 2.09 4.57 -7.03
N GLY A 32 2.60 4.86 -8.22
CA GLY A 32 3.98 5.29 -8.40
C GLY A 32 4.22 6.06 -9.69
N GLY A 33 5.29 6.86 -9.68
CA GLY A 33 5.86 7.52 -10.86
C GLY A 33 7.16 6.86 -11.33
N ASP A 34 7.53 5.72 -10.76
CA ASP A 34 8.74 4.94 -11.07
C ASP A 34 8.71 4.19 -12.40
N ASP A 35 7.62 4.27 -13.15
CA ASP A 35 7.47 3.69 -14.48
C ASP A 35 7.52 4.76 -15.60
N THR A 36 7.30 4.39 -16.86
CA THR A 36 7.25 5.32 -18.00
C THR A 36 6.23 6.44 -17.80
N ALA A 37 5.12 6.15 -17.10
CA ALA A 37 4.10 7.11 -16.71
C ALA A 37 3.61 6.84 -15.28
N PRO A 38 2.99 7.82 -14.60
CA PRO A 38 2.32 7.60 -13.33
C PRO A 38 1.27 6.47 -13.42
N TYR A 39 1.25 5.59 -12.45
CA TYR A 39 0.33 4.44 -12.41
C TYR A 39 -0.29 4.27 -11.03
N ALA A 40 -1.51 3.72 -10.99
CA ALA A 40 -2.12 3.23 -9.75
C ALA A 40 -1.62 1.81 -9.44
N ASP A 41 -1.37 1.51 -8.16
CA ASP A 41 -1.03 0.16 -7.75
C ASP A 41 -2.29 -0.73 -7.85
N PRO A 42 -2.27 -1.82 -8.64
CA PRO A 42 -3.45 -2.63 -8.90
C PRO A 42 -4.01 -3.32 -7.65
N MET A 43 -3.21 -3.50 -6.59
CA MET A 43 -3.67 -4.10 -5.33
C MET A 43 -4.09 -3.06 -4.30
N GLY A 44 -3.87 -1.76 -4.53
CA GLY A 44 -4.11 -0.70 -3.54
C GLY A 44 -5.54 -0.69 -2.99
N ALA A 45 -6.55 -0.72 -3.87
CA ALA A 45 -7.95 -0.74 -3.46
C ALA A 45 -8.35 -2.04 -2.73
N GLY A 46 -7.85 -3.19 -3.21
CA GLY A 46 -8.09 -4.49 -2.58
C GLY A 46 -7.49 -4.59 -1.17
N ASN A 47 -6.27 -4.10 -1.02
CA ASN A 47 -5.58 -4.01 0.27
C ASN A 47 -6.34 -3.08 1.24
N ALA A 48 -6.81 -1.92 0.78
CA ALA A 48 -7.55 -1.00 1.62
C ALA A 48 -8.89 -1.60 2.09
N LEU A 49 -9.60 -2.30 1.21
CA LEU A 49 -10.84 -2.99 1.56
C LEU A 49 -10.58 -4.13 2.56
N GLY A 50 -9.52 -4.90 2.35
CA GLY A 50 -9.12 -5.99 3.24
C GLY A 50 -8.74 -5.48 4.64
N ALA A 51 -7.89 -4.45 4.72
CA ALA A 51 -7.51 -3.81 5.98
C ALA A 51 -8.73 -3.23 6.70
N LYS A 52 -9.62 -2.52 5.99
CA LYS A 52 -10.87 -1.98 6.55
C LYS A 52 -11.75 -3.08 7.13
N ARG A 53 -11.94 -4.20 6.43
CA ARG A 53 -12.74 -5.35 6.92
C ARG A 53 -12.12 -6.03 8.13
N ALA A 54 -10.80 -6.05 8.21
CA ALA A 54 -10.05 -6.59 9.35
C ALA A 54 -9.88 -5.57 10.50
N ASN A 55 -10.48 -4.39 10.39
CA ASN A 55 -10.38 -3.29 11.36
C ASN A 55 -8.93 -2.84 11.66
N VAL A 56 -8.06 -2.90 10.65
CA VAL A 56 -6.68 -2.43 10.73
C VAL A 56 -6.63 -0.97 10.27
N PRO A 57 -6.15 -0.02 11.09
CA PRO A 57 -5.89 1.35 10.65
C PRO A 57 -4.88 1.38 9.51
N PHE A 58 -5.13 2.18 8.47
CA PHE A 58 -4.21 2.28 7.34
C PHE A 58 -4.09 3.69 6.77
N GLY A 59 -2.95 3.96 6.15
CA GLY A 59 -2.70 5.11 5.30
C GLY A 59 -2.28 4.68 3.89
N PHE A 60 -2.17 5.65 2.99
CA PHE A 60 -1.66 5.41 1.65
C PHE A 60 -0.31 6.10 1.43
N TYR A 61 0.48 5.56 0.51
CA TYR A 61 1.68 6.24 0.00
C TYR A 61 1.74 6.22 -1.52
N TRP A 62 2.49 7.16 -2.10
CA TRP A 62 2.79 7.24 -3.52
C TRP A 62 4.30 7.18 -3.74
N PHE A 63 4.77 6.26 -4.59
CA PHE A 63 6.20 6.17 -4.89
C PHE A 63 6.59 7.23 -5.91
N PHE A 64 7.37 8.23 -5.50
CA PHE A 64 7.83 9.27 -6.41
C PHE A 64 9.07 8.83 -7.18
N SER A 65 9.17 9.18 -8.48
CA SER A 65 10.44 9.10 -9.20
C SER A 65 10.90 10.51 -9.56
N GLY A 66 12.15 10.83 -9.21
CA GLY A 66 12.77 12.13 -9.46
C GLY A 66 13.22 12.29 -10.91
N ARG A 67 12.36 12.00 -11.90
CA ARG A 67 12.66 12.37 -13.28
C ARG A 67 12.56 13.90 -13.38
N ASN A 68 13.69 14.54 -13.71
CA ASN A 68 13.72 15.97 -14.02
C ASN A 68 12.89 16.20 -15.28
N SER A 69 11.66 16.68 -15.11
CA SER A 69 10.85 17.20 -16.21
C SER A 69 11.37 18.59 -16.58
N VAL A 70 12.47 18.68 -17.34
CA VAL A 70 12.73 19.90 -18.10
C VAL A 70 11.82 19.85 -19.33
N ALA A 71 10.85 20.76 -19.34
CA ALA A 71 10.05 21.06 -20.53
C ALA A 71 10.88 21.92 -21.49
#